data_AF-A0A384A2F9-F1
#
_entry.id   AF-A0A384A2F9-F1
#
_cell.length_a   1.000
_cell.length_b   1.000
_cell.length_c   1.000
_cell.angle_alpha   90.00
_cell.angle_beta   90.00
_cell.angle_gamma   90.00
#
_symmetry.space_group_name_H-M   'P 1'
#
loop_
_entity.id
_entity.type
_entity.pdbx_description
1 polymer ?
#
loop_
_entity_poly.entity_id
_entity_poly.type
_entity_poly.pdbx_seq_one_letter_code
_entity_poly.pdbx_strand_id
1 'polypeptide(L)'
;TDSHEEARPETSYILPFPASPLSFRADSALANMVNVPKTRRTFCKKCGKHQPHKVTQYKKGKDSLYAQGKRRYDRKQSGYGGQTKPIFRKKAKTTKKIVLRLECVEPNCRSKRMLAIKRCKHFELGGDKKRKGQVIQF
;
A
#
# COMPACT_ATOMS: atom_id res chain seq x y z
N THR A 1 31.00 28.57 42.42
CA THR A 1 30.74 28.45 43.86
C THR A 1 29.37 29.06 44.10
N ASP A 2 28.29 28.34 44.29
CA ASP A 2 28.14 27.02 44.86
C ASP A 2 26.87 26.39 44.29
N SER A 3 26.97 25.10 44.04
CA SER A 3 25.90 24.18 43.73
C SER A 3 25.09 23.92 44.98
N HIS A 4 23.77 24.10 44.94
CA HIS A 4 22.89 23.38 45.86
C HIS A 4 21.81 22.63 45.07
N GLU A 5 22.15 21.37 44.88
CA GLU A 5 21.38 20.26 44.35
C GLU A 5 20.49 19.76 45.48
N GLU A 6 19.18 20.02 45.42
CA GLU A 6 18.22 19.33 46.31
C GLU A 6 17.76 18.04 45.64
N ALA A 7 18.39 16.94 46.08
CA ALA A 7 17.97 15.58 45.81
C ALA A 7 16.57 15.33 46.42
N ARG A 8 15.59 14.94 45.59
CA ARG A 8 14.34 14.34 46.08
C ARG A 8 14.43 12.82 45.99
N PRO A 9 14.06 12.08 47.05
CA PRO A 9 14.29 10.66 47.15
C PRO A 9 13.40 9.85 46.19
N GLU A 10 14.05 8.88 45.57
CA GLU A 10 13.50 7.77 44.80
C GLU A 10 12.33 7.10 45.54
N THR A 11 11.10 7.35 45.11
CA THR A 11 9.96 6.55 45.53
C THR A 11 9.81 5.38 44.57
N SER A 12 10.38 4.26 44.98
CA SER A 12 10.27 2.95 44.36
C SER A 12 8.89 2.33 44.61
N TYR A 13 8.04 2.31 43.60
CA TYR A 13 6.93 1.35 43.52
C TYR A 13 6.65 0.99 42.06
N ILE A 14 7.49 0.11 41.53
CA ILE A 14 7.20 -0.64 40.30
C ILE A 14 6.38 -1.85 40.72
N LEU A 15 5.09 -1.85 40.42
CA LEU A 15 4.25 -3.05 40.49
C LEU A 15 4.62 -3.98 39.32
N PRO A 16 5.00 -5.25 39.57
CA PRO A 16 5.23 -6.20 38.50
C PRO A 16 3.87 -6.76 38.06
N PHE A 17 3.24 -6.15 37.05
CA PHE A 17 2.19 -6.84 36.31
C PHE A 17 2.86 -7.81 35.33
N PRO A 18 2.71 -9.14 35.49
CA PRO A 18 3.16 -10.08 34.48
C PRO A 18 2.29 -9.89 33.24
N ALA A 19 2.83 -9.23 32.21
CA ALA A 19 2.21 -9.18 30.90
C ALA A 19 2.17 -10.61 30.35
N SER A 20 1.02 -11.26 30.48
CA SER A 20 0.74 -12.53 29.82
C SER A 20 1.01 -12.34 28.33
N PRO A 21 1.89 -13.14 27.70
CA PRO A 21 2.01 -13.13 26.26
C PRO A 21 0.68 -13.66 25.73
N LEU A 22 -0.21 -12.75 25.33
CA LEU A 22 -1.26 -13.07 24.39
C LEU A 22 -0.52 -13.60 23.17
N SER A 23 -0.44 -14.92 23.11
CA SER A 23 0.03 -15.67 21.97
C SER A 23 -0.76 -15.12 20.79
N PHE A 24 -0.10 -14.25 20.04
CA PHE A 24 -0.60 -13.73 18.78
C PHE A 24 -0.66 -14.98 17.91
N ARG A 25 -1.80 -15.67 17.95
CA ARG A 25 -2.12 -16.74 17.03
C ARG A 25 -2.02 -16.07 15.69
N ALA A 26 -0.87 -16.25 15.05
CA ALA A 26 -0.69 -15.94 13.66
C ALA A 26 -1.63 -16.92 12.97
N ASP A 27 -2.89 -16.51 12.81
CA ASP A 27 -3.81 -17.17 11.92
C ASP A 27 -3.06 -17.26 10.61
N SER A 28 -2.62 -18.48 10.31
CA SER A 28 -2.12 -18.88 9.01
C SER A 28 -3.32 -18.79 8.08
N ALA A 29 -3.68 -17.55 7.74
CA ALA A 29 -4.66 -17.23 6.74
C ALA A 29 -4.05 -17.73 5.44
N LEU A 30 -4.38 -18.99 5.11
CA LEU A 30 -4.43 -19.54 3.76
C LEU A 30 -4.51 -18.38 2.79
N ALA A 31 -3.46 -18.19 1.99
CA ALA A 31 -3.29 -17.04 1.13
C ALA A 31 -4.59 -16.76 0.39
N ASN A 32 -5.37 -15.80 0.89
CA ASN A 32 -6.66 -15.44 0.32
C ASN A 32 -6.37 -14.81 -1.05
N MET A 33 -6.37 -15.66 -2.06
CA MET A 33 -6.16 -15.31 -3.46
C MET A 33 -7.26 -14.33 -3.86
N VAL A 34 -6.88 -13.08 -4.11
CA VAL A 34 -7.83 -12.02 -4.46
C VAL A 34 -7.99 -11.97 -5.97
N ASN A 35 -9.16 -12.40 -6.46
CA ASN A 35 -9.54 -12.34 -7.87
C ASN A 35 -10.45 -11.13 -8.15
N VAL A 36 -10.11 -10.34 -9.16
CA VAL A 36 -10.95 -9.24 -9.66
C VAL A 36 -11.29 -9.48 -11.13
N PRO A 37 -12.55 -9.33 -11.56
CA PRO A 37 -12.92 -9.53 -12.96
C PRO A 37 -12.31 -8.44 -13.87
N LYS A 38 -11.99 -8.81 -15.11
CA LYS A 38 -11.46 -7.90 -16.15
C LYS A 38 -12.50 -6.86 -16.60
N THR A 39 -13.78 -7.12 -16.38
CA THR A 39 -14.89 -6.20 -16.69
C THR A 39 -15.77 -6.01 -15.46
N ARG A 40 -16.22 -4.76 -15.22
CA ARG A 40 -17.14 -4.45 -14.12
C ARG A 40 -18.07 -3.31 -14.52
N ARG A 41 -19.37 -3.44 -14.28
CA ARG A 41 -20.33 -2.34 -14.41
C ARG A 41 -20.20 -1.42 -13.18
N THR A 42 -19.93 -0.15 -13.39
CA THR A 42 -19.79 0.84 -12.32
C THR A 42 -20.10 2.23 -12.84
N PHE A 43 -20.37 3.17 -11.93
CA PHE A 43 -20.68 4.54 -12.27
C PHE A 43 -19.52 5.23 -13.01
N CYS A 44 -19.83 5.84 -14.17
CA CYS A 44 -18.93 6.68 -14.93
C CYS A 44 -19.26 8.15 -14.69
N LYS A 45 -18.30 8.92 -14.14
CA LYS A 45 -18.51 10.34 -13.84
C LYS A 45 -18.79 11.21 -15.07
N LYS A 46 -18.17 10.89 -16.21
CA LYS A 46 -18.38 11.66 -17.45
C LYS A 46 -19.72 11.34 -18.13
N CYS A 47 -20.19 10.09 -18.04
CA CYS A 47 -21.45 9.68 -18.68
C CYS A 47 -22.67 9.88 -17.76
N GLY A 48 -22.48 10.11 -16.46
CA GLY A 48 -23.57 10.22 -15.48
C GLY A 48 -24.33 8.92 -15.24
N LYS A 49 -23.88 7.78 -15.78
CA LYS A 49 -24.56 6.48 -15.69
C LYS A 49 -23.61 5.32 -15.45
N HIS A 50 -24.17 4.18 -15.05
CA HIS A 50 -23.44 2.93 -14.85
C HIS A 50 -23.10 2.28 -16.19
N GLN A 51 -21.81 2.27 -16.52
CA GLN A 51 -21.30 1.67 -17.75
C GLN A 51 -20.36 0.49 -17.46
N PRO A 52 -20.18 -0.44 -18.41
CA PRO A 52 -19.12 -1.42 -18.33
C PRO A 52 -17.75 -0.72 -18.41
N HIS A 53 -16.86 -1.09 -17.49
CA HIS A 53 -15.48 -0.63 -17.46
C HIS A 53 -14.52 -1.81 -17.63
N LYS A 54 -13.48 -1.63 -18.45
CA LYS A 54 -12.31 -2.50 -18.49
C LYS A 54 -11.46 -2.20 -17.26
N VAL A 55 -11.14 -3.25 -16.51
CA VAL A 55 -10.34 -3.17 -15.29
C VAL A 55 -8.93 -3.60 -15.63
N THR A 56 -7.94 -2.76 -15.35
CA THR A 56 -6.52 -3.11 -15.45
C THR A 56 -5.78 -2.76 -14.16
N GLN A 57 -4.62 -3.37 -13.93
CA GLN A 57 -3.78 -3.01 -12.81
C GLN A 57 -3.02 -1.71 -13.13
N TYR A 58 -3.06 -0.74 -12.22
CA TYR A 58 -2.22 0.44 -12.34
C TYR A 58 -0.76 0.09 -12.15
N LYS A 59 0.10 0.59 -13.05
CA LYS A 59 1.55 0.55 -12.93
C LYS A 59 2.06 1.98 -12.77
N LYS A 60 2.97 2.20 -11.83
CA LYS A 60 3.67 3.49 -11.70
C LYS A 60 4.50 3.71 -12.97
N GLY A 61 4.37 4.89 -13.58
CA GLY A 61 5.21 5.27 -14.72
C GLY A 61 6.65 5.56 -14.31
N LYS A 62 7.53 5.75 -15.30
CA LYS A 62 8.90 6.23 -15.11
C LYS A 62 8.86 7.66 -14.54
N ASP A 63 9.73 7.94 -13.58
CA ASP A 63 9.83 9.28 -12.99
C ASP A 63 10.46 10.26 -14.01
N SER A 64 9.89 11.46 -14.13
CA SER A 64 10.38 12.49 -15.06
C SER A 64 11.61 13.20 -14.51
N LEU A 65 12.63 13.39 -15.35
CA LEU A 65 13.88 14.08 -15.00
C LEU A 65 13.70 15.59 -14.85
N TYR A 66 12.77 16.18 -15.60
CA TYR A 66 12.57 17.64 -15.64
C TYR A 66 11.62 18.15 -14.55
N ALA A 67 11.06 17.24 -13.74
CA ALA A 67 10.25 17.61 -12.58
C ALA A 67 11.06 18.51 -11.63
N GLN A 68 10.44 19.56 -11.10
CA GLN A 68 11.11 20.56 -10.26
C GLN A 68 11.88 19.92 -9.08
N GLY A 69 11.29 18.90 -8.44
CA GLY A 69 11.93 18.18 -7.34
C GLY A 69 13.20 17.45 -7.75
N LYS A 70 13.20 16.82 -8.94
CA LYS A 70 14.37 16.10 -9.47
C LYS A 70 15.46 17.09 -9.88
N ARG A 71 15.13 18.15 -10.62
CA ARG A 71 16.09 19.24 -10.96
C ARG A 71 16.75 19.86 -9.74
N ARG A 72 15.97 20.15 -8.68
CA ARG A 72 16.50 20.68 -7.42
C ARG A 72 17.40 19.66 -6.71
N TYR A 73 17.00 18.38 -6.70
CA TYR A 73 17.79 17.32 -6.08
C TYR A 73 19.13 17.15 -6.78
N ASP A 74 19.14 17.07 -8.11
CA ASP A 74 20.35 16.84 -8.90
C ASP A 74 21.34 18.00 -8.75
N ARG A 75 20.85 19.25 -8.76
CA ARG A 75 21.67 20.44 -8.46
C ARG A 75 22.21 20.46 -7.03
N LYS A 76 21.46 19.93 -6.06
CA LYS A 76 21.95 19.81 -4.67
C LYS A 76 22.98 18.70 -4.55
N GLN A 77 22.82 17.63 -5.34
CA GLN A 77 23.64 16.43 -5.28
C GLN A 77 24.97 16.58 -6.05
N SER A 78 25.08 17.53 -6.97
CA SER A 78 26.32 17.84 -7.68
C SER A 78 27.39 18.49 -6.79
N GLY A 79 28.66 18.16 -7.01
CA GLY A 79 29.79 18.66 -6.23
C GLY A 79 30.26 17.66 -5.16
N TYR A 80 31.10 18.13 -4.24
CA TYR A 80 31.59 17.33 -3.11
C TYR A 80 30.59 17.34 -1.94
N GLY A 81 30.70 16.37 -1.03
CA GLY A 81 29.85 16.29 0.18
C GLY A 81 28.90 15.09 0.24
N GLY A 82 28.96 14.17 -0.74
CA GLY A 82 28.28 12.88 -0.66
C GLY A 82 26.74 12.97 -0.77
N GLN A 83 26.03 12.11 -0.05
CA GLN A 83 24.56 11.99 -0.14
C GLN A 83 23.84 13.12 0.61
N THR A 84 23.11 13.98 -0.11
CA THR A 84 22.55 15.22 0.47
C THR A 84 21.14 15.13 1.06
N LYS A 85 20.46 13.98 0.85
CA LYS A 85 19.09 13.73 1.31
C LYS A 85 18.99 12.34 1.95
N PRO A 86 18.16 12.15 2.98
CA PRO A 86 18.08 10.88 3.70
C PRO A 86 17.49 9.77 2.82
N ILE A 87 18.09 8.59 2.89
CA ILE A 87 17.57 7.35 2.28
C ILE A 87 16.86 6.54 3.36
N PHE A 88 15.58 6.23 3.15
CA PHE A 88 14.80 5.45 4.10
C PHE A 88 15.18 3.96 4.04
N ARG A 89 15.82 3.43 5.10
CA ARG A 89 16.31 2.04 5.18
C ARG A 89 15.35 1.05 5.87
N LYS A 90 14.56 1.49 6.86
CA LYS A 90 13.75 0.61 7.72
C LYS A 90 12.34 0.34 7.15
N LYS A 91 12.24 -0.33 6.00
CA LYS A 91 10.95 -0.66 5.35
C LYS A 91 10.26 -1.86 6.03
N ALA A 92 9.15 -1.61 6.72
CA ALA A 92 8.39 -2.67 7.39
C ALA A 92 7.29 -3.32 6.53
N LYS A 93 6.73 -2.61 5.53
CA LYS A 93 5.59 -3.11 4.74
C LYS A 93 6.08 -3.97 3.56
N THR A 94 5.62 -5.22 3.51
CA THR A 94 5.96 -6.19 2.45
C THR A 94 5.05 -6.10 1.22
N THR A 95 3.79 -5.69 1.41
CA THR A 95 2.78 -5.57 0.33
C THR A 95 2.45 -4.12 0.02
N LYS A 96 1.81 -3.86 -1.13
CA LYS A 96 1.33 -2.53 -1.55
C LYS A 96 -0.19 -2.51 -1.61
N LYS A 97 -0.80 -1.32 -1.58
CA LYS A 97 -2.22 -1.18 -1.98
C LYS A 97 -2.27 -1.28 -3.50
N ILE A 98 -3.05 -2.22 -4.01
CA ILE A 98 -3.24 -2.35 -5.45
C ILE A 98 -4.26 -1.31 -5.90
N VAL A 99 -3.95 -0.61 -6.98
CA VAL A 99 -4.85 0.36 -7.60
C VAL A 99 -5.32 -0.21 -8.92
N LEU A 100 -6.63 -0.24 -9.11
CA LEU A 100 -7.29 -0.65 -10.34
C LEU A 100 -7.54 0.59 -11.20
N ARG A 101 -7.17 0.51 -12.47
CA ARG A 101 -7.53 1.50 -13.49
C ARG A 101 -8.80 1.02 -14.19
N LEU A 102 -9.88 1.75 -13.99
CA LEU A 102 -11.19 1.51 -14.60
C LEU A 102 -11.32 2.40 -15.82
N GLU A 103 -11.38 1.79 -16.99
CA GLU A 103 -11.52 2.50 -18.27
C GLU A 103 -12.92 2.26 -18.83
N CYS A 104 -13.68 3.33 -19.05
CA CYS A 104 -15.02 3.23 -19.62
C CYS A 104 -14.96 2.68 -21.05
N VAL A 105 -15.79 1.68 -21.35
CA VAL A 105 -15.83 1.04 -22.68
C VAL A 105 -16.48 1.94 -23.74
N GLU A 106 -17.33 2.88 -23.31
CA GLU A 106 -18.03 3.80 -24.20
C GLU A 106 -17.04 4.57 -25.10
N PRO A 107 -17.17 4.47 -26.45
CA PRO A 107 -16.19 5.00 -27.40
C PRO A 107 -15.97 6.50 -27.26
N ASN A 108 -17.03 7.25 -26.92
CA ASN A 108 -17.02 8.70 -26.79
C ASN A 108 -16.43 9.19 -25.46
N CYS A 109 -16.33 8.32 -24.44
CA CYS A 109 -15.95 8.73 -23.09
C CYS A 109 -14.50 8.37 -22.74
N ARG A 110 -14.14 7.08 -22.91
CA ARG A 110 -12.85 6.45 -22.56
C ARG A 110 -12.22 6.96 -21.25
N SER A 111 -13.06 7.38 -20.30
CA SER A 111 -12.59 8.01 -19.07
C SER A 111 -11.95 6.96 -18.17
N LYS A 112 -10.90 7.38 -17.45
CA LYS A 112 -10.13 6.52 -16.57
C LYS A 112 -10.35 6.95 -15.12
N ARG A 113 -10.67 6.00 -14.24
CA ARG A 113 -10.80 6.23 -12.80
C ARG A 113 -9.92 5.25 -12.04
N MET A 114 -9.22 5.74 -11.02
CA MET A 114 -8.39 4.92 -10.13
C MET A 114 -9.21 4.48 -8.92
N LEU A 115 -9.16 3.19 -8.58
CA LEU A 115 -9.78 2.64 -7.37
C LEU A 115 -8.74 1.82 -6.59
N ALA A 116 -8.44 2.24 -5.37
CA ALA A 116 -7.54 1.49 -4.48
C ALA A 116 -8.31 0.38 -3.74
N ILE A 117 -7.74 -0.82 -3.69
CA ILE A 117 -8.22 -1.92 -2.85
C ILE A 117 -7.34 -2.07 -1.59
N LYS A 118 -7.77 -2.93 -0.65
CA LYS A 118 -6.96 -3.32 0.51
C LYS A 118 -5.66 -4.00 0.05
N ARG A 119 -4.65 -4.06 0.94
CA ARG A 119 -3.38 -4.73 0.64
C ARG A 119 -3.61 -6.24 0.57
N CYS A 120 -3.06 -6.89 -0.44
CA CYS A 120 -3.05 -8.35 -0.58
C CYS A 120 -1.64 -8.81 -0.98
N LYS A 121 -1.33 -10.08 -0.68
CA LYS A 121 -0.05 -10.71 -1.06
C LYS A 121 -0.09 -11.20 -2.52
N HIS A 122 -1.17 -11.88 -2.89
CA HIS A 122 -1.41 -12.38 -4.24
C HIS A 122 -2.63 -11.70 -4.84
N PHE A 123 -2.52 -11.27 -6.10
CA PHE A 123 -3.59 -10.61 -6.85
C PHE A 123 -3.61 -11.15 -8.27
N GLU A 124 -4.79 -11.57 -8.69
CA GLU A 124 -5.06 -12.05 -10.03
C GLU A 124 -6.19 -11.24 -10.67
N LEU A 125 -6.10 -11.05 -11.98
CA LEU A 125 -7.07 -10.28 -12.74
C LEU A 125 -7.74 -11.19 -13.78
N GLY A 126 -8.98 -11.57 -13.51
CA GLY A 126 -9.78 -12.46 -14.33
C GLY A 126 -9.32 -13.91 -14.26
N GLY A 127 -8.96 -14.39 -13.07
CA GLY A 127 -8.76 -15.82 -12.81
C GLY A 127 -10.09 -16.58 -12.80
N ASP A 128 -10.01 -17.91 -12.82
CA ASP A 128 -11.19 -18.76 -12.83
C ASP A 128 -12.00 -18.63 -11.54
N LYS A 129 -13.33 -18.64 -11.69
CA LYS A 129 -14.22 -18.66 -10.54
C LYS A 129 -14.17 -20.04 -9.92
N LYS A 130 -13.86 -20.10 -8.62
CA LYS A 130 -13.91 -21.35 -7.85
C LYS A 130 -15.31 -21.94 -7.92
N ARG A 131 -15.41 -23.21 -8.35
CA ARG A 131 -16.67 -23.98 -8.35
C ARG A 131 -16.96 -24.48 -6.93
N LYS A 132 -18.24 -24.56 -6.56
CA LYS A 132 -18.66 -25.06 -5.24
C LYS A 132 -18.72 -26.60 -5.28
N GLY A 133 -18.16 -27.26 -4.26
CA GLY A 133 -18.35 -28.71 -4.04
C GLY A 133 -17.60 -29.66 -4.97
N GLN A 134 -16.63 -29.18 -5.76
CA GLN A 134 -15.79 -30.09 -6.55
C GLN A 134 -14.72 -30.74 -5.67
N VAL A 135 -14.55 -32.05 -5.85
CA VAL A 135 -13.43 -32.81 -5.29
C VAL A 135 -12.15 -32.28 -5.91
N ILE A 136 -11.22 -31.89 -5.05
CA ILE A 136 -9.90 -31.42 -5.45
C ILE A 136 -9.05 -32.69 -5.62
N GLN A 137 -8.30 -32.82 -6.72
CA GLN A 137 -7.33 -33.91 -6.87
C GLN A 137 -6.20 -33.73 -5.85
N PHE A 138 -5.88 -34.81 -5.14
CA PHE A 138 -4.78 -34.91 -4.18
C PHE A 138 -3.50 -35.33 -4.87
#